data_AF-A0A3M0K913-F1
#
_entry.id   AF-A0A3M0K913-F1
#
_cell.length_a   1.000
_cell.length_b   1.000
_cell.length_c   1.000
_cell.angle_alpha   90.00
_cell.angle_beta   90.00
_cell.angle_gamma   90.00
#
_symmetry.space_group_name_H-M   'P 1'
#
loop_
_entity.id
_entity.type
_entity.pdbx_description
1 polymer ?
#
loop_
_entity_poly.entity_id
_entity_poly.type
_entity_poly.pdbx_seq_one_letter_code
_entity_poly.pdbx_strand_id
1 'polypeptide(L)'
;MKRDETEETMLDMAKKLRTYADAVHSPTHTRIAALKTRMKKLEDKIEENHKELKQDILQISAVQVRGSGTTRKRSLDREGKGIPRAKLWSFLRDCGENMKRWDGESTDAMAQRLHELLDGKTVEEQQVPIATSIVHRRQYRTTRDAVIPIHEMIRELESQGVVSKTHSPFNSPIWPVRKSNRRWRLTVDYRALNEVTPPLSAAVPDMLELQYELESKAAK
;
A
#
# COMPACT_ATOMS: atom_id res chain seq x y z
N MET A 1 55.53 -14.45 50.88
CA MET A 1 54.72 -13.22 50.77
C MET A 1 55.18 -12.45 49.53
N LYS A 2 54.51 -12.61 48.36
CA LYS A 2 54.66 -11.81 47.10
C LYS A 2 53.59 -12.21 46.06
N ARG A 3 52.29 -12.16 46.39
CA ARG A 3 51.20 -12.40 45.40
C ARG A 3 50.26 -11.20 45.19
N ASP A 4 50.36 -10.15 46.01
CA ASP A 4 49.31 -9.13 46.06
C ASP A 4 49.48 -8.03 45.00
N GLU A 5 50.69 -7.59 44.70
CA GLU A 5 50.93 -6.44 43.79
C GLU A 5 50.51 -6.73 42.33
N THR A 6 50.70 -7.97 41.86
CA THR A 6 50.35 -8.37 40.49
C THR A 6 48.84 -8.50 40.29
N GLU A 7 48.12 -9.00 41.29
CA GLU A 7 46.66 -9.12 41.26
C GLU A 7 45.98 -7.76 41.35
N GLU A 8 46.53 -6.86 42.17
CA GLU A 8 46.05 -5.48 42.31
C GLU A 8 46.23 -4.69 41.00
N THR A 9 47.36 -4.87 40.32
CA THR A 9 47.61 -4.23 39.01
C THR A 9 46.66 -4.76 37.92
N MET A 10 46.37 -6.06 37.90
CA MET A 10 45.39 -6.64 36.99
C MET A 10 43.96 -6.13 37.26
N LEU A 11 43.60 -5.96 38.52
CA LEU A 11 42.32 -5.37 38.93
C LEU A 11 42.18 -3.91 38.50
N ASP A 12 43.26 -3.12 38.60
CA ASP A 12 43.27 -1.73 38.12
C ASP A 12 43.11 -1.65 36.58
N MET A 13 43.81 -2.51 35.83
CA MET A 13 43.64 -2.60 34.38
C MET A 13 42.23 -3.02 33.99
N ALA A 14 41.64 -4.00 34.69
CA ALA A 14 40.27 -4.44 34.44
C ALA A 14 39.24 -3.33 34.73
N LYS A 15 39.46 -2.55 35.80
CA LYS A 15 38.63 -1.37 36.10
C LYS A 15 38.73 -0.34 34.98
N LYS A 16 39.94 0.03 34.56
CA LYS A 16 40.17 1.01 33.47
C LYS A 16 39.51 0.59 32.15
N LEU A 17 39.62 -0.68 31.79
CA LEU A 17 38.96 -1.22 30.59
C LEU A 17 37.43 -1.14 30.69
N ARG A 18 36.86 -1.40 31.88
CA ARG A 18 35.42 -1.26 32.12
C ARG A 18 34.97 0.19 32.02
N THR A 19 35.68 1.13 32.64
CA THR A 19 35.36 2.56 32.55
C THR A 19 35.43 3.08 31.12
N TYR A 20 36.43 2.62 30.34
CA TYR A 20 36.54 2.96 28.93
C TYR A 20 35.38 2.39 28.11
N ALA A 21 35.02 1.12 28.34
CA ALA A 21 33.88 0.50 27.68
C ALA A 21 32.57 1.25 28.00
N ASP A 22 32.34 1.59 29.26
CA ASP A 22 31.15 2.33 29.69
C ASP A 22 31.13 3.74 29.09
N ALA A 23 32.25 4.45 29.05
CA ALA A 23 32.34 5.79 28.46
C ALA A 23 32.04 5.81 26.96
N VAL A 24 32.41 4.75 26.22
CA VAL A 24 32.16 4.64 24.77
C VAL A 24 30.74 4.14 24.48
N HIS A 25 30.27 3.14 25.21
CA HIS A 25 28.98 2.49 24.93
C HIS A 25 27.80 3.25 25.51
N SER A 26 27.96 3.93 26.66
CA SER A 26 26.86 4.61 27.34
C SER A 26 26.20 5.70 26.48
N PRO A 27 26.92 6.64 25.84
CA PRO A 27 26.30 7.64 24.96
C PRO A 27 25.58 7.02 23.76
N THR A 28 26.12 5.92 23.23
CA THR A 28 25.53 5.18 22.11
C THR A 28 24.21 4.52 22.54
N HIS A 29 24.17 3.87 23.69
CA HIS A 29 22.96 3.29 24.25
C HIS A 29 21.90 4.35 24.57
N THR A 30 22.30 5.51 25.11
CA THR A 30 21.37 6.64 25.35
C THR A 30 20.76 7.13 24.05
N ARG A 31 21.55 7.27 22.97
CA ARG A 31 21.06 7.68 21.65
C ARG A 31 20.10 6.64 21.05
N ILE A 32 20.43 5.35 21.16
CA ILE A 32 19.56 4.25 20.71
C ILE A 32 18.23 4.27 21.48
N ALA A 33 18.26 4.43 22.80
CA ALA A 33 17.07 4.50 23.63
C ALA A 33 16.18 5.71 23.25
N ALA A 34 16.78 6.88 23.08
CA ALA A 34 16.05 8.10 22.66
C ALA A 34 15.41 7.94 21.27
N LEU A 35 16.12 7.33 20.32
CA LEU A 35 15.55 7.02 18.99
C LEU A 35 14.40 6.03 19.09
N LYS A 36 14.55 4.97 19.90
CA LYS A 36 13.49 3.98 20.12
C LYS A 36 12.21 4.62 20.67
N THR A 37 12.32 5.55 21.62
CA THR A 37 11.18 6.31 22.14
C THR A 37 10.54 7.20 21.07
N ARG A 38 11.35 7.89 20.26
CA ARG A 38 10.82 8.74 19.16
C ARG A 38 10.11 7.91 18.09
N MET A 39 10.63 6.74 17.75
CA MET A 39 10.00 5.80 16.82
C MET A 39 8.67 5.30 17.37
N LYS A 40 8.61 4.88 18.64
CA LYS A 40 7.36 4.44 19.27
C LYS A 40 6.29 5.53 19.24
N LYS A 41 6.66 6.78 19.56
CA LYS A 41 5.75 7.94 19.46
C LYS A 41 5.26 8.18 18.02
N LEU A 42 6.07 7.89 17.01
CA LEU A 42 5.66 8.04 15.61
C LEU A 42 4.69 6.94 15.19
N GLU A 43 4.92 5.69 15.62
CA GLU A 43 3.98 4.59 15.41
C GLU A 43 2.60 4.91 15.98
N ASP A 44 2.54 5.36 17.24
CA ASP A 44 1.28 5.68 17.90
C ASP A 44 0.53 6.82 17.17
N LYS A 45 1.26 7.79 16.59
CA LYS A 45 0.66 8.85 15.75
C LYS A 45 0.14 8.34 14.42
N ILE A 46 0.83 7.40 13.78
CA ILE A 46 0.38 6.80 12.53
C ILE A 46 -0.90 6.00 12.77
N GLU A 47 -0.97 5.26 13.88
CA GLU A 47 -2.15 4.51 14.29
C GLU A 47 -3.35 5.45 14.53
N GLU A 48 -3.15 6.59 15.19
CA GLU A 48 -4.20 7.57 15.44
C GLU A 48 -4.69 8.23 14.15
N ASN A 49 -3.78 8.70 13.29
CA ASN A 49 -4.13 9.24 11.98
C ASN A 49 -4.94 8.24 11.15
N HIS A 50 -4.61 6.94 11.22
CA HIS A 50 -5.34 5.90 10.51
C HIS A 50 -6.76 5.71 11.02
N LYS A 51 -6.99 5.89 12.34
CA LYS A 51 -8.34 5.86 12.92
C LYS A 51 -9.17 7.07 12.49
N GLU A 52 -8.58 8.27 12.52
CA GLU A 52 -9.25 9.50 12.05
C GLU A 52 -9.65 9.39 10.57
N LEU A 53 -8.71 8.99 9.70
CA LEU A 53 -8.96 8.77 8.27
C LEU A 53 -10.10 7.77 8.02
N LYS A 54 -10.16 6.67 8.78
CA LYS A 54 -11.26 5.71 8.69
C LYS A 54 -12.61 6.33 9.10
N GLN A 55 -12.62 7.15 10.15
CA GLN A 55 -13.83 7.82 10.61
C GLN A 55 -14.34 8.83 9.58
N ASP A 56 -13.44 9.61 8.97
CA ASP A 56 -13.78 10.58 7.93
C ASP A 56 -14.36 9.89 6.68
N ILE A 57 -13.77 8.76 6.26
CA ILE A 57 -14.30 7.97 5.14
C ILE A 57 -15.72 7.47 5.43
N LEU A 58 -15.98 6.98 6.66
CA LEU A 58 -17.31 6.52 7.06
C LEU A 58 -18.34 7.66 7.07
N GLN A 59 -17.94 8.88 7.46
CA GLN A 59 -18.82 10.04 7.41
C GLN A 59 -19.16 10.46 5.98
N ILE A 60 -18.19 10.42 5.06
CA ILE A 60 -18.41 10.73 3.64
C ILE A 60 -19.42 9.72 3.04
N SER A 61 -19.27 8.43 3.32
CA SER A 61 -20.22 7.40 2.85
C SER A 61 -21.64 7.56 3.42
N ALA A 62 -21.79 8.01 4.67
CA ALA A 62 -23.10 8.21 5.30
C ALA A 62 -23.89 9.41 4.72
N VAL A 63 -23.21 10.40 4.14
CA VAL A 63 -23.85 11.54 3.46
C VAL A 63 -24.38 11.15 2.08
N GLN A 64 -23.75 10.20 1.39
CA GLN A 64 -24.14 9.75 0.05
C GLN A 64 -25.46 8.93 0.04
N VAL A 65 -25.80 8.22 1.13
CA VAL A 65 -26.96 7.28 1.17
C VAL A 65 -28.30 8.00 1.40
N ARG A 66 -28.32 9.28 1.78
CA ARG A 66 -29.56 10.04 2.04
C ARG A 66 -30.04 10.87 0.85
N GLY A 67 -29.86 10.36 -0.36
CA GLY A 67 -30.08 11.09 -1.61
C GLY A 67 -30.86 10.33 -2.69
N SER A 68 -31.87 9.52 -2.35
CA SER A 68 -32.82 8.99 -3.35
C SER A 68 -34.24 9.02 -2.82
N GLY A 69 -34.98 10.07 -3.20
CA GLY A 69 -36.40 10.23 -2.89
C GLY A 69 -36.98 11.39 -3.68
N THR A 70 -37.64 11.05 -4.79
CA THR A 70 -38.42 11.95 -5.65
C THR A 70 -39.44 12.77 -4.84
N THR A 71 -39.57 14.08 -5.12
CA THR A 71 -40.84 14.83 -5.25
C THR A 71 -40.62 16.35 -5.30
N ARG A 72 -41.10 16.94 -6.41
CA ARG A 72 -41.54 18.33 -6.66
C ARG A 72 -40.56 19.49 -6.50
N LYS A 73 -40.54 20.29 -7.58
CA LYS A 73 -40.18 21.72 -7.62
C LYS A 73 -40.46 22.42 -6.29
N ARG A 74 -39.39 22.81 -5.63
CA ARG A 74 -39.34 24.00 -4.80
C ARG A 74 -37.92 24.54 -4.93
N SER A 75 -37.82 25.76 -5.45
CA SER A 75 -36.60 26.57 -5.44
C SER A 75 -36.06 26.57 -4.03
N LEU A 76 -34.93 25.89 -3.83
CA LEU A 76 -34.13 26.03 -2.65
C LEU A 76 -32.91 26.79 -3.09
N ASP A 77 -32.87 28.07 -2.73
CA ASP A 77 -31.63 28.81 -2.54
C ASP A 77 -30.79 28.00 -1.54
N ARG A 78 -30.03 27.05 -2.07
CA ARG A 78 -28.95 26.39 -1.35
C ARG A 78 -27.71 27.16 -1.73
N GLU A 79 -27.24 28.00 -0.81
CA GLU A 79 -25.84 28.44 -0.76
C GLU A 79 -24.94 27.20 -0.53
N GLY A 80 -24.90 26.29 -1.51
CA GLY A 80 -23.75 25.44 -1.69
C GLY A 80 -22.65 26.39 -2.13
N LYS A 81 -21.66 26.62 -1.27
CA LYS A 81 -20.43 27.32 -1.67
C LYS A 81 -19.75 26.45 -2.75
N GLY A 82 -20.15 26.66 -4.00
CA GLY A 82 -19.53 26.04 -5.17
C GLY A 82 -18.04 26.32 -5.16
N ILE A 83 -17.27 25.46 -5.84
CA ILE A 83 -15.81 25.60 -5.88
C ILE A 83 -15.48 27.02 -6.36
N PRO A 84 -14.72 27.82 -5.58
CA PRO A 84 -14.38 29.18 -5.97
C PRO A 84 -13.73 29.20 -7.35
N ARG A 85 -14.17 30.11 -8.22
CA ARG A 85 -13.68 30.24 -9.60
C ARG A 85 -12.15 30.24 -9.71
N ALA A 86 -11.46 30.88 -8.76
CA ALA A 86 -10.00 30.90 -8.70
C ALA A 86 -9.37 29.50 -8.57
N LYS A 87 -10.01 28.59 -7.80
CA LYS A 87 -9.56 27.20 -7.66
C LYS A 87 -9.78 26.41 -8.95
N LEU A 88 -10.94 26.58 -9.60
CA LEU A 88 -11.22 25.97 -10.90
C LEU A 88 -10.24 26.45 -11.98
N TRP A 89 -9.95 27.75 -11.99
CA TRP A 89 -9.00 28.36 -12.90
C TRP A 89 -7.58 27.79 -12.75
N SER A 90 -7.10 27.66 -11.51
CA SER A 90 -5.79 27.03 -11.25
C SER A 90 -5.78 25.59 -11.76
N PHE A 91 -6.81 24.82 -11.43
CA PHE A 91 -6.87 23.41 -11.79
C PHE A 91 -6.93 23.18 -13.30
N LEU A 92 -7.75 23.95 -14.03
CA LEU A 92 -7.84 23.87 -15.50
C LEU A 92 -6.50 24.25 -16.15
N ARG A 93 -5.76 25.22 -15.58
CA ARG A 93 -4.42 25.59 -16.04
C ARG A 93 -3.43 24.45 -15.85
N ASP A 94 -3.46 23.81 -14.68
CA ASP A 94 -2.60 22.67 -14.36
C ASP A 94 -2.95 21.43 -15.22
N CYS A 95 -4.21 21.31 -15.67
CA CYS A 95 -4.65 20.31 -16.64
C CYS A 95 -4.27 20.65 -18.10
N GLY A 96 -3.64 21.80 -18.35
CA GLY A 96 -3.22 22.23 -19.70
C GLY A 96 -4.32 22.82 -20.58
N GLU A 97 -5.47 23.22 -20.01
CA GLU A 97 -6.55 23.85 -20.77
C GLU A 97 -6.17 25.26 -21.27
N ASN A 98 -6.69 25.65 -22.43
CA ASN A 98 -6.47 26.98 -22.97
C ASN A 98 -7.28 28.01 -22.18
N MET A 99 -6.58 28.87 -21.45
CA MET A 99 -7.21 29.82 -20.53
C MET A 99 -8.00 30.93 -21.23
N LYS A 100 -7.61 31.30 -22.45
CA LYS A 100 -8.32 32.34 -23.23
C LYS A 100 -9.76 31.94 -23.57
N ARG A 101 -10.05 30.64 -23.58
CA ARG A 101 -11.39 30.09 -23.79
C ARG A 101 -12.33 30.39 -22.62
N TRP A 102 -11.78 30.60 -21.42
CA TRP A 102 -12.54 30.74 -20.19
C TRP A 102 -12.66 32.19 -19.71
N ASP A 103 -12.10 33.14 -20.47
CA ASP A 103 -12.31 34.57 -20.26
C ASP A 103 -13.77 34.93 -20.55
N GLY A 104 -14.53 35.34 -19.53
CA GLY A 104 -15.96 35.67 -19.64
C GLY A 104 -16.93 34.50 -19.43
N GLU A 105 -16.46 33.26 -19.36
CA GLU A 105 -17.31 32.08 -19.11
C GLU A 105 -17.76 31.98 -17.65
N SER A 106 -18.88 31.31 -17.39
CA SER A 106 -19.44 31.17 -16.04
C SER A 106 -18.62 30.22 -15.15
N THR A 107 -18.74 30.34 -13.82
CA THR A 107 -18.11 29.41 -12.87
C THR A 107 -18.67 28.00 -13.02
N ASP A 108 -19.94 27.87 -13.39
CA ASP A 108 -20.60 26.59 -13.61
C ASP A 108 -20.06 25.87 -14.85
N ALA A 109 -19.74 26.61 -15.92
CA ALA A 109 -19.12 26.05 -17.12
C ALA A 109 -17.71 25.49 -16.83
N MET A 110 -16.93 26.18 -16.00
CA MET A 110 -15.63 25.68 -15.53
C MET A 110 -15.78 24.44 -14.63
N ALA A 111 -16.79 24.42 -13.76
CA ALA A 111 -17.07 23.28 -12.89
C ALA A 111 -17.54 22.06 -13.70
N GLN A 112 -18.36 22.26 -14.72
CA GLN A 112 -18.80 21.21 -15.62
C GLN A 112 -17.63 20.61 -16.41
N ARG A 113 -16.69 21.44 -16.87
CA ARG A 113 -15.46 20.96 -17.50
C ARG A 113 -14.56 20.17 -16.55
N LEU A 114 -14.47 20.61 -15.30
CA LEU A 114 -13.77 19.85 -14.27
C LEU A 114 -14.42 18.46 -14.08
N HIS A 115 -15.74 18.39 -14.03
CA HIS A 115 -16.46 17.11 -13.98
C HIS A 115 -16.16 16.25 -15.21
N GLU A 116 -16.17 16.80 -16.43
CA GLU A 116 -15.79 16.06 -17.64
C GLU A 116 -14.33 15.54 -17.61
N LEU A 117 -13.38 16.33 -17.08
CA LEU A 117 -11.97 15.92 -16.97
C LEU A 117 -11.75 14.86 -15.90
N LEU A 118 -12.57 14.86 -14.85
CA LEU A 118 -12.55 13.85 -13.80
C LEU A 118 -13.29 12.58 -14.24
N ASP A 119 -14.39 12.70 -14.97
CA ASP A 119 -15.14 11.58 -15.58
C ASP A 119 -14.33 10.91 -16.70
N GLY A 120 -13.54 11.66 -17.48
CA GLY A 120 -12.57 11.08 -18.41
C GLY A 120 -11.40 10.34 -17.75
N LYS A 121 -11.24 10.48 -16.42
CA LYS A 121 -10.24 9.80 -15.59
C LYS A 121 -10.87 8.78 -14.63
N THR A 122 -12.17 8.50 -14.73
CA THR A 122 -12.69 7.29 -14.09
C THR A 122 -12.12 6.11 -14.86
N VAL A 123 -11.00 5.58 -14.36
CA VAL A 123 -10.66 4.18 -14.56
C VAL A 123 -11.90 3.46 -14.07
N GLU A 124 -12.72 2.94 -14.99
CA GLU A 124 -13.83 2.08 -14.59
C GLU A 124 -13.24 1.04 -13.64
N GLU A 125 -13.76 0.96 -12.41
CA GLU A 125 -13.27 -0.01 -11.45
C GLU A 125 -13.39 -1.39 -12.07
N GLN A 126 -12.25 -1.90 -12.52
CA GLN A 126 -12.24 -3.11 -13.32
C GLN A 126 -12.57 -4.26 -12.39
N GLN A 127 -13.79 -4.79 -12.53
CA GLN A 127 -14.28 -5.87 -11.70
C GLN A 127 -13.38 -7.09 -11.85
N VAL A 128 -12.98 -7.68 -10.73
CA VAL A 128 -12.13 -8.88 -10.74
C VAL A 128 -12.91 -10.01 -11.42
N PRO A 129 -12.38 -10.63 -12.50
CA PRO A 129 -13.09 -11.67 -13.22
C PRO A 129 -13.27 -12.89 -12.31
N ILE A 130 -14.48 -13.43 -12.29
CA ILE A 130 -14.83 -14.60 -11.48
C ILE A 130 -14.59 -15.87 -12.30
N ALA A 131 -14.04 -16.91 -11.67
CA ALA A 131 -13.85 -18.21 -12.30
C ALA A 131 -15.19 -18.81 -12.77
N THR A 132 -15.23 -19.26 -14.03
CA THR A 132 -16.44 -19.82 -14.67
C THR A 132 -16.79 -21.22 -14.19
N SER A 133 -15.83 -21.97 -13.64
CA SER A 133 -16.03 -23.33 -13.16
C SER A 133 -15.12 -23.66 -11.98
N ILE A 134 -15.51 -24.67 -11.19
CA ILE A 134 -14.76 -25.10 -10.01
C ILE A 134 -13.53 -25.90 -10.42
N VAL A 135 -12.36 -25.52 -9.89
CA VAL A 135 -11.09 -26.22 -10.11
C VAL A 135 -10.60 -26.79 -8.78
N HIS A 136 -10.56 -28.12 -8.68
CA HIS A 136 -10.06 -28.82 -7.50
C HIS A 136 -8.96 -29.81 -7.87
N ARG A 137 -7.70 -29.40 -7.68
CA ARG A 137 -6.50 -30.21 -7.96
C ARG A 137 -5.91 -30.72 -6.66
N ARG A 138 -5.51 -31.99 -6.60
CA ARG A 138 -4.86 -32.57 -5.41
C ARG A 138 -3.46 -31.99 -5.21
N GLN A 139 -3.08 -31.77 -3.95
CA GLN A 139 -1.72 -31.37 -3.58
C GLN A 139 -0.67 -32.39 -4.08
N TYR A 140 0.37 -31.89 -4.75
CA TYR A 140 1.51 -32.69 -5.16
C TYR A 140 2.28 -33.23 -3.97
N ARG A 141 2.99 -34.34 -4.20
CA ARG A 141 3.91 -34.89 -3.21
C ARG A 141 5.08 -33.94 -3.00
N THR A 142 5.17 -33.37 -1.80
CA THR A 142 6.26 -32.47 -1.42
C THR A 142 7.48 -33.27 -0.96
N THR A 143 8.68 -32.83 -1.34
CA THR A 143 9.95 -33.41 -0.86
C THR A 143 10.15 -33.08 0.61
N ARG A 144 10.79 -33.99 1.36
CA ARG A 144 10.99 -33.82 2.82
C ARG A 144 11.70 -32.50 3.15
N ASP A 145 12.72 -32.15 2.37
CA ASP A 145 13.52 -30.93 2.56
C ASP A 145 12.72 -29.64 2.38
N ALA A 146 11.63 -29.67 1.61
CA ALA A 146 10.77 -28.53 1.36
C ALA A 146 9.65 -28.40 2.40
N VAL A 147 9.28 -29.48 3.10
CA VAL A 147 8.12 -29.48 4.00
C VAL A 147 8.28 -28.46 5.13
N ILE A 148 9.38 -28.51 5.87
CA ILE A 148 9.58 -27.65 7.05
C ILE A 148 9.60 -26.16 6.66
N PRO A 149 10.45 -25.72 5.71
CA PRO A 149 10.54 -24.30 5.37
C PRO A 149 9.23 -23.75 4.80
N ILE A 150 8.49 -24.56 4.04
CA ILE A 150 7.21 -24.15 3.47
C ILE A 150 6.13 -23.99 4.55
N HIS A 151 6.09 -24.88 5.55
CA HIS A 151 5.15 -24.74 6.66
C HIS A 151 5.45 -23.50 7.51
N GLU A 152 6.72 -23.17 7.73
CA GLU A 152 7.12 -21.93 8.41
C GLU A 152 6.64 -20.70 7.65
N MET A 153 6.86 -20.66 6.33
CA MET A 153 6.36 -19.57 5.48
C MET A 153 4.83 -19.44 5.51
N ILE A 154 4.09 -20.56 5.50
CA ILE A 154 2.62 -20.51 5.58
C ILE A 154 2.17 -19.93 6.92
N ARG A 155 2.80 -20.33 8.03
CA ARG A 155 2.47 -19.77 9.37
C ARG A 155 2.78 -18.28 9.48
N GLU A 156 3.85 -17.83 8.85
CA GLU A 156 4.18 -16.41 8.78
C GLU A 156 3.13 -15.62 7.98
N LEU A 157 2.67 -16.15 6.84
CA LEU A 157 1.59 -15.54 6.07
C LEU A 157 0.25 -15.56 6.82
N GLU A 158 -0.03 -16.62 7.59
CA GLU A 158 -1.20 -16.70 8.47
C GLU A 158 -1.14 -15.62 9.56
N SER A 159 0.03 -15.42 10.19
CA SER A 159 0.18 -14.42 11.26
C SER A 159 0.11 -12.97 10.76
N GLN A 160 0.54 -12.74 9.52
CA GLN A 160 0.40 -11.44 8.84
C GLN A 160 -1.03 -11.19 8.31
N GLY A 161 -1.92 -12.19 8.36
CA GLY A 161 -3.28 -12.09 7.84
C GLY A 161 -3.36 -12.13 6.31
N VAL A 162 -2.30 -12.53 5.62
CA VAL A 162 -2.27 -12.67 4.15
C VAL A 162 -3.02 -13.93 3.70
N VAL A 163 -2.97 -14.99 4.51
CA VAL A 163 -3.73 -16.23 4.28
C VAL A 163 -4.52 -16.60 5.53
N SER A 164 -5.62 -17.31 5.35
CA SER A 164 -6.44 -17.83 6.42
C SER A 164 -6.88 -19.26 6.10
N LYS A 165 -7.21 -20.02 7.14
CA LYS A 165 -7.74 -21.38 6.98
C LYS A 165 -9.15 -21.29 6.44
N THR A 166 -9.43 -22.02 5.37
CA THR A 166 -10.73 -22.01 4.70
C THR A 166 -11.14 -23.41 4.26
N HIS A 167 -12.45 -23.61 4.10
CA HIS A 167 -13.03 -24.76 3.42
C HIS A 167 -13.53 -24.30 2.05
N SER A 168 -12.65 -24.38 1.05
CA SER A 168 -12.95 -23.95 -0.31
C SER A 168 -13.27 -25.14 -1.21
N PRO A 169 -14.26 -25.04 -2.12
CA PRO A 169 -14.44 -26.03 -3.18
C PRO A 169 -13.34 -25.95 -4.24
N PHE A 170 -12.58 -24.85 -4.28
CA PHE A 170 -11.42 -24.67 -5.16
C PHE A 170 -10.14 -25.11 -4.45
N ASN A 171 -9.26 -25.79 -5.18
CA ASN A 171 -7.92 -26.10 -4.68
C ASN A 171 -6.87 -26.04 -5.79
N SER A 172 -5.85 -25.20 -5.58
CA SER A 172 -4.64 -25.13 -6.41
C SER A 172 -3.45 -25.69 -5.60
N PRO A 173 -2.65 -26.59 -6.17
CA PRO A 173 -1.59 -27.24 -5.43
C PRO A 173 -0.39 -26.30 -5.24
N ILE A 174 0.24 -26.42 -4.09
CA ILE A 174 1.51 -25.77 -3.79
C ILE A 174 2.64 -26.48 -4.53
N TRP A 175 3.53 -25.67 -5.10
CA TRP A 175 4.73 -26.07 -5.81
C TRP A 175 5.96 -25.40 -5.18
N PRO A 176 6.67 -26.07 -4.25
CA PRO A 176 7.87 -25.50 -3.65
C PRO A 176 9.01 -25.41 -4.67
N VAL A 177 9.56 -24.22 -4.89
CA VAL A 177 10.67 -23.99 -5.82
C VAL A 177 11.94 -23.67 -5.05
N ARG A 178 13.04 -24.36 -5.39
CA ARG A 178 14.37 -24.04 -4.84
C ARG A 178 15.04 -22.98 -5.70
N LYS A 179 15.37 -21.83 -5.10
CA LYS A 179 16.13 -20.75 -5.76
C LYS A 179 17.62 -21.10 -5.86
N SER A 180 18.34 -20.35 -6.70
CA SER A 180 19.82 -20.44 -6.84
C SER A 180 20.56 -20.20 -5.53
N ASN A 181 20.05 -19.30 -4.68
CA ASN A 181 20.57 -19.05 -3.32
C ASN A 181 20.21 -20.15 -2.30
N ARG A 182 19.73 -21.30 -2.76
CA ARG A 182 19.31 -22.47 -1.95
C ARG A 182 18.12 -22.23 -1.02
N ARG A 183 17.47 -21.06 -1.05
CA ARG A 183 16.23 -20.81 -0.30
C ARG A 183 15.03 -21.41 -1.03
N TRP A 184 14.07 -21.88 -0.25
CA TRP A 184 12.77 -22.29 -0.77
C TRP A 184 11.88 -21.07 -1.01
N ARG A 185 11.04 -21.18 -2.04
CA ARG A 185 9.96 -20.25 -2.33
C ARG A 185 8.66 -21.04 -2.37
N LEU A 186 7.68 -20.61 -1.59
CA LEU A 186 6.30 -21.04 -1.72
C LEU A 186 5.73 -20.47 -3.02
N THR A 187 5.38 -21.34 -3.97
CA THR A 187 4.63 -20.97 -5.17
C THR A 187 3.39 -21.84 -5.28
N VAL A 188 2.35 -21.34 -5.94
CA VAL A 188 1.07 -22.05 -6.13
C VAL A 188 0.84 -22.18 -7.62
N ASP A 189 0.43 -23.37 -8.07
CA ASP A 189 0.12 -23.60 -9.48
C ASP A 189 -1.33 -23.18 -9.79
N TYR A 190 -1.47 -21.95 -10.30
CA TYR A 190 -2.76 -21.38 -10.69
C TYR A 190 -3.13 -21.66 -12.15
N ARG A 191 -2.37 -22.46 -12.91
CA ARG A 191 -2.61 -22.63 -14.36
C ARG A 191 -4.04 -23.06 -14.68
N ALA A 192 -4.54 -24.08 -14.01
CA ALA A 192 -5.91 -24.57 -14.22
C ALA A 192 -6.97 -23.55 -13.77
N LEU A 193 -6.68 -22.73 -12.75
CA LEU A 193 -7.59 -21.66 -12.31
C LEU A 193 -7.61 -20.51 -13.32
N ASN A 194 -6.45 -20.15 -13.87
CA ASN A 194 -6.31 -19.09 -14.85
C ASN A 194 -7.00 -19.46 -16.18
N GLU A 195 -7.01 -20.74 -16.56
CA GLU A 195 -7.74 -21.22 -17.76
C GLU A 195 -9.25 -21.01 -17.66
N VAL A 196 -9.82 -21.09 -16.46
CA VAL A 196 -11.27 -20.94 -16.23
C VAL A 196 -11.65 -19.52 -15.81
N THR A 197 -10.67 -18.63 -15.64
CA THR A 197 -10.87 -17.23 -15.24
C THR A 197 -10.78 -16.37 -16.50
N PRO A 198 -11.85 -15.66 -16.88
CA PRO A 198 -11.81 -14.78 -18.05
C PRO A 198 -10.66 -13.77 -17.94
N PRO A 199 -9.91 -13.52 -19.03
CA PRO A 199 -8.82 -12.56 -19.00
C PRO A 199 -9.38 -11.17 -18.74
N LEU A 200 -8.73 -10.44 -17.83
CA LEU A 200 -9.00 -9.03 -17.63
C LEU A 200 -8.28 -8.24 -18.74
N SER A 201 -8.95 -7.23 -19.31
CA SER A 201 -8.29 -6.32 -20.27
C SER A 201 -7.06 -5.71 -19.59
N ALA A 202 -5.91 -5.77 -20.25
CA ALA A 202 -4.64 -5.34 -19.68
C ALA A 202 -4.65 -3.82 -19.49
N ALA A 203 -4.62 -3.37 -18.23
CA ALA A 203 -4.47 -1.96 -17.89
C ALA A 203 -3.01 -1.46 -17.97
N VAL A 204 -2.06 -2.37 -18.25
CA VAL A 204 -0.64 -2.04 -18.40
C VAL A 204 -0.38 -1.75 -19.88
N PRO A 205 -0.08 -0.50 -20.26
CA PRO A 205 0.18 -0.14 -21.64
C PRO A 205 1.47 -0.79 -22.15
N ASP A 206 1.56 -1.00 -23.46
CA ASP A 206 2.78 -1.54 -24.06
C ASP A 206 3.94 -0.55 -23.91
N MET A 207 5.16 -1.07 -23.80
CA MET A 207 6.37 -0.24 -23.62
C MET A 207 6.56 0.74 -24.78
N LEU A 208 6.29 0.30 -26.02
CA LEU A 208 6.47 1.14 -27.21
C LEU A 208 5.39 2.22 -27.28
N GLU A 209 4.16 1.89 -26.90
CA GLU A 209 3.06 2.87 -26.80
C GLU A 209 3.39 3.96 -25.79
N LEU A 210 3.90 3.59 -24.61
CA LEU A 210 4.35 4.56 -23.60
C LEU A 210 5.47 5.45 -24.11
N GLN A 211 6.45 4.87 -24.81
CA GLN A 211 7.57 5.64 -25.35
C GLN A 211 7.08 6.67 -26.39
N TYR A 212 6.20 6.25 -27.30
CA TYR A 212 5.61 7.13 -28.30
C TYR A 212 4.81 8.28 -27.66
N GLU A 213 4.03 7.99 -26.61
CA GLU A 213 3.31 9.02 -25.87
C GLU A 213 4.25 10.05 -25.22
N LEU A 214 5.36 9.59 -24.65
CA LEU A 214 6.34 10.49 -24.01
C LEU A 214 7.02 11.39 -25.05
N GLU A 215 7.46 10.81 -26.18
CA GLU A 215 8.12 11.54 -27.26
C GLU A 215 7.16 12.55 -27.92
N SER A 216 5.90 12.17 -28.14
CA SER A 216 4.88 13.06 -28.72
C SER A 216 4.42 14.19 -27.78
N LYS A 217 4.48 13.99 -26.45
CA LYS A 217 4.23 15.03 -25.45
C LYS A 217 5.42 15.99 -25.28
N ALA A 218 6.65 15.51 -25.47
CA ALA A 218 7.86 16.33 -25.41
C ALA A 218 8.08 17.22 -26.65
N ALA A 219 7.44 16.88 -27.77
CA ALA A 219 7.54 17.61 -29.04
C ALA A 219 6.51 18.75 -29.21
N LYS A 220 5.64 19.00 -28.22
CA LYS A 220 4.65 20.09 -28.19
C LYS A 220 5.03 21.14 -27.15
#